data_AF-A0A2G9NTZ7-F1
#
_entry.id   AF-A0A2G9NTZ7-F1
#
_cell.length_a   1.000
_cell.length_b   1.000
_cell.length_c   1.000
_cell.angle_alpha   90.00
_cell.angle_beta   90.00
_cell.angle_gamma   90.00
#
_symmetry.space_group_name_H-M   'P 1'
#
loop_
_entity.id
_entity.type
_entity.pdbx_description
1 polymer ?
#
loop_
_entity_poly.entity_id
_entity_poly.type
_entity_poly.pdbx_seq_one_letter_code
_entity_poly.pdbx_strand_id
1 'polypeptide(L)'
;MAKNLFDKLINKALILGTFAVAVSVGKAAASNNVSPIEVLKYFVNPHQTTRDNRQNNDSQLEKTIINNPHTPSSETPKETPTQKIEALDNSLDYRSTYVMVKRHEGLELKAYDDSKGIRTVGIGFNLTRSGARARIESLGLDYSKVYNKKVEITVEQAERLFVDDFDNSIKIAENYVGSDKWGSLPRDVKGVVVDMSYNLGPTKLAGFKKFREALRTGDFKSAADEMVDSEWYGQVGNRSKELVGIVRGYSTR
;
A
#
# COMPACT_ATOMS: atom_id res chain seq x y z
N MET A 1 -12.69 11.93 24.82
CA MET A 1 -12.47 10.67 24.07
C MET A 1 -11.15 10.64 23.30
N ALA A 2 -10.72 11.74 22.65
CA ALA A 2 -9.44 11.84 21.92
C ALA A 2 -8.17 11.70 22.80
N LYS A 3 -8.20 12.20 24.04
CA LYS A 3 -7.07 12.09 25.00
C LYS A 3 -6.65 10.63 25.27
N ASN A 4 -7.61 9.73 25.44
CA ASN A 4 -7.36 8.31 25.72
C ASN A 4 -6.75 7.54 24.53
N LEU A 5 -6.94 8.02 23.30
CA LEU A 5 -6.34 7.42 22.12
C LEU A 5 -4.89 7.89 21.95
N PHE A 6 -4.63 9.17 22.25
CA PHE A 6 -3.30 9.76 22.25
C PHE A 6 -2.38 9.11 23.30
N ASP A 7 -2.88 8.91 24.53
CA ASP A 7 -2.11 8.27 25.61
C ASP A 7 -1.79 6.79 25.31
N LYS A 8 -2.69 6.09 24.61
CA LYS A 8 -2.46 4.71 24.14
C LYS A 8 -1.42 4.64 23.02
N LEU A 9 -1.37 5.64 22.14
CA LEU A 9 -0.39 5.72 21.05
C LEU A 9 1.01 6.06 21.57
N ILE A 10 1.12 6.96 22.55
CA ILE A 10 2.40 7.31 23.18
C ILE A 10 2.98 6.13 23.96
N ASN A 11 2.17 5.40 24.74
CA ASN A 11 2.67 4.22 25.45
C ASN A 11 3.14 3.11 24.50
N LYS A 12 2.56 2.98 23.30
CA LYS A 12 2.99 2.02 22.28
C LYS A 12 4.30 2.44 21.60
N ALA A 13 4.52 3.75 21.42
CA ALA A 13 5.77 4.31 20.91
C ALA A 13 6.93 4.22 21.92
N LEU A 14 6.63 4.31 23.23
CA LEU A 14 7.62 4.16 24.31
C LEU A 14 8.27 2.77 24.32
N ILE A 15 7.53 1.74 23.88
CA ILE A 15 7.98 0.33 23.82
C ILE A 15 8.94 0.07 22.64
N LEU A 16 9.00 0.97 21.64
CA LEU A 16 9.74 0.79 20.39
C LEU A 16 11.03 1.64 20.26
N GLY A 17 11.43 2.35 21.32
CA GLY A 17 12.80 2.90 21.43
C GLY A 17 13.17 4.06 20.49
N THR A 18 12.22 4.85 19.98
CA THR A 18 12.51 6.02 19.12
C THR A 18 12.22 7.34 19.85
N PHE A 19 13.20 7.87 20.59
CA PHE A 19 12.99 8.97 21.55
C PHE A 19 13.18 10.40 21.01
N ALA A 20 13.70 10.63 19.79
CA ALA A 20 14.11 11.99 19.38
C ALA A 20 13.12 12.76 18.48
N VAL A 21 12.24 12.08 17.74
CA VAL A 21 11.36 12.74 16.73
C VAL A 21 9.98 13.09 17.29
N ALA A 22 9.45 12.28 18.21
CA ALA A 22 8.08 12.42 18.73
C ALA A 22 7.84 13.72 19.53
N VAL A 23 8.85 14.22 20.25
CA VAL A 23 8.68 15.38 21.14
C VAL A 23 8.64 16.71 20.36
N SER A 24 9.35 16.81 19.23
CA SER A 24 9.36 18.05 18.42
C SER A 24 8.10 18.18 17.56
N VAL A 25 7.55 17.06 17.07
CA VAL A 25 6.32 17.06 16.25
C VAL A 25 5.07 17.27 17.12
N GLY A 26 5.09 16.80 18.37
CA GLY A 26 3.98 16.96 19.32
C GLY A 26 3.71 18.42 19.74
N LYS A 27 4.71 19.31 19.72
CA LYS A 27 4.50 20.74 20.06
C LYS A 27 3.92 21.57 18.91
N ALA A 28 4.15 21.18 17.65
CA ALA A 28 3.61 21.90 16.48
C ALA A 28 2.14 21.53 16.18
N ALA A 29 1.74 20.29 16.44
CA ALA A 29 0.37 19.82 16.19
C ALA A 29 -0.69 20.41 17.14
N ALA A 30 -0.28 20.95 18.30
CA ALA A 30 -1.20 21.48 19.30
C ALA A 30 -1.67 22.93 19.03
N SER A 31 -1.05 23.68 18.10
CA SER A 31 -1.47 25.07 17.83
C SER A 31 -2.12 25.31 16.46
N ASN A 32 -1.90 24.44 15.45
CA ASN A 32 -2.21 24.80 14.05
C ASN A 32 -3.12 23.83 13.28
N ASN A 33 -4.04 23.12 13.95
CA ASN A 33 -5.10 22.31 13.32
C ASN A 33 -4.65 21.47 12.10
N VAL A 34 -3.52 20.78 12.25
CA VAL A 34 -2.92 19.96 11.20
C VAL A 34 -3.61 18.58 11.16
N SER A 35 -4.04 18.17 9.96
CA SER A 35 -4.70 16.87 9.74
C SER A 35 -3.78 15.70 10.13
N PRO A 36 -4.32 14.63 10.75
CA PRO A 36 -3.57 13.42 11.12
C PRO A 36 -2.76 12.78 9.97
N ILE A 37 -3.11 13.11 8.72
CA ILE A 37 -2.44 12.64 7.50
C ILE A 37 -1.04 13.26 7.32
N GLU A 38 -0.80 14.50 7.76
CA GLU A 38 0.53 15.13 7.67
C GLU A 38 1.53 14.51 8.65
N VAL A 39 1.03 13.99 9.78
CA VAL A 39 1.84 13.33 10.82
C VAL A 39 2.44 12.02 10.31
N LEU A 40 1.75 11.32 9.40
CA LEU A 40 2.20 10.03 8.84
C LEU A 40 3.42 10.15 7.92
N LYS A 41 3.64 11.30 7.27
CA LYS A 41 4.83 11.54 6.43
C LYS A 41 6.14 11.41 7.22
N TYR A 42 6.10 11.63 8.54
CA TYR A 42 7.27 11.60 9.42
C TYR A 42 7.61 10.21 9.99
N PHE A 43 6.73 9.21 9.82
CA PHE A 43 6.96 7.84 10.33
C PHE A 43 7.57 6.88 9.30
N VAL A 44 7.83 7.34 8.06
CA VAL A 44 8.20 6.49 6.92
C VAL A 44 9.72 6.20 6.82
N ASN A 45 10.58 6.72 7.71
CA ASN A 45 12.03 6.57 7.50
C ASN A 45 12.86 6.32 8.78
N PRO A 46 13.13 5.04 9.15
CA PRO A 46 14.12 4.71 10.17
C PRO A 46 15.54 4.44 9.61
N HIS A 47 15.76 4.54 8.30
CA HIS A 47 17.08 4.28 7.68
C HIS A 47 17.58 5.42 6.79
N GLN A 48 17.58 6.65 7.29
CA GLN A 48 18.51 7.68 6.83
C GLN A 48 18.95 8.58 8.00
N THR A 49 19.88 8.08 8.80
CA THR A 49 20.73 8.91 9.67
C THR A 49 22.18 8.73 9.25
N THR A 50 22.61 9.49 8.25
CA THR A 50 23.95 10.11 8.29
C THR A 50 23.97 11.41 7.45
N ARG A 51 24.17 12.50 8.19
CA ARG A 51 24.86 13.78 7.84
C ARG A 51 24.33 14.67 6.71
N ASP A 52 24.15 15.93 7.11
CA ASP A 52 24.14 17.17 6.33
C ASP A 52 22.92 17.52 5.46
N ASN A 53 21.99 18.28 6.06
CA ASN A 53 21.71 19.66 5.64
C ASN A 53 20.63 20.30 6.52
N ARG A 54 21.09 21.15 7.46
CA ARG A 54 20.28 22.25 8.00
C ARG A 54 20.53 23.46 7.11
N GLN A 55 19.46 24.23 6.94
CA GLN A 55 19.37 25.57 6.31
C GLN A 55 19.06 25.59 4.82
N ASN A 56 18.06 26.44 4.52
CA ASN A 56 17.61 26.96 3.23
C ASN A 56 16.50 26.14 2.57
N ASN A 57 15.26 26.60 2.73
CA ASN A 57 14.42 27.07 1.61
C ASN A 57 12.99 27.43 2.09
N ASP A 58 12.86 28.48 2.90
CA ASP A 58 11.56 29.08 3.29
C ASP A 58 11.22 30.37 2.49
N SER A 59 11.88 30.63 1.36
CA SER A 59 11.77 31.93 0.67
C SER A 59 11.44 31.90 -0.83
N GLN A 60 10.95 30.78 -1.37
CA GLN A 60 10.66 30.66 -2.82
C GLN A 60 9.20 30.33 -3.17
N LEU A 61 8.27 30.29 -2.20
CA LEU A 61 6.87 29.90 -2.43
C LEU A 61 5.89 31.05 -2.73
N GLU A 62 6.30 32.32 -2.72
CA GLU A 62 5.34 33.45 -2.79
C GLU A 62 5.35 34.30 -4.06
N LYS A 63 6.06 33.93 -5.13
CA LYS A 63 6.13 34.80 -6.33
C LYS A 63 5.97 34.09 -7.67
N THR A 64 4.82 33.47 -7.93
CA THR A 64 4.27 33.37 -9.30
C THR A 64 2.77 33.11 -9.28
N ILE A 65 1.98 34.12 -8.88
CA ILE A 65 0.58 34.25 -9.29
C ILE A 65 0.48 35.65 -9.87
N ILE A 66 0.09 35.78 -11.15
CA ILE A 66 -0.65 36.88 -11.79
C ILE A 66 -0.53 36.77 -13.34
N ASN A 67 -1.70 36.60 -13.98
CA ASN A 67 -2.11 36.89 -15.38
C ASN A 67 -1.80 35.95 -16.56
N ASN A 68 -2.85 35.28 -17.09
CA ASN A 68 -3.44 35.60 -18.42
C ASN A 68 -4.85 34.94 -18.61
N PRO A 69 -5.84 35.57 -19.29
CA PRO A 69 -7.20 35.05 -19.45
C PRO A 69 -7.53 34.56 -20.89
N HIS A 70 -8.19 33.40 -21.06
CA HIS A 70 -9.35 33.17 -21.95
C HIS A 70 -9.88 31.71 -21.86
N THR A 71 -11.12 31.53 -22.33
CA THR A 71 -12.18 30.61 -21.86
C THR A 71 -12.33 29.29 -22.68
N PRO A 72 -13.33 28.40 -22.47
CA PRO A 72 -13.13 27.00 -22.10
C PRO A 72 -13.43 25.97 -23.21
N SER A 73 -12.76 24.81 -23.19
CA SER A 73 -13.21 23.60 -23.90
C SER A 73 -13.66 22.55 -22.89
N SER A 74 -14.88 22.07 -23.09
CA SER A 74 -15.59 21.08 -22.29
C SER A 74 -14.87 19.72 -22.30
N GLU A 75 -14.29 19.33 -21.17
CA GLU A 75 -14.04 17.93 -20.84
C GLU A 75 -14.80 17.59 -19.57
N THR A 76 -15.55 16.49 -19.63
CA THR A 76 -16.17 15.85 -18.48
C THR A 76 -15.10 15.58 -17.39
N PRO A 77 -15.34 15.89 -16.10
CA PRO A 77 -14.30 15.77 -15.09
C PRO A 77 -13.83 14.33 -14.92
N LYS A 78 -12.58 14.05 -15.30
CA LYS A 78 -11.88 12.83 -14.87
C LYS A 78 -11.57 12.96 -13.38
N GLU A 79 -12.14 12.07 -12.58
CA GLU A 79 -11.97 12.06 -11.12
C GLU A 79 -10.48 12.07 -10.72
N THR A 80 -10.15 12.88 -9.72
CA THR A 80 -8.77 13.04 -9.25
C THR A 80 -8.33 11.86 -8.38
N PRO A 81 -7.03 11.53 -8.30
CA PRO A 81 -6.52 10.49 -7.40
C PRO A 81 -6.97 10.68 -5.95
N THR A 82 -7.08 11.94 -5.51
CA THR A 82 -7.61 12.31 -4.19
C THR A 82 -9.07 11.85 -4.01
N GLN A 83 -9.93 12.02 -5.02
CA GLN A 83 -11.33 11.58 -4.98
C GLN A 83 -11.44 10.04 -5.03
N LYS A 84 -10.55 9.34 -5.76
CA LYS A 84 -10.49 7.87 -5.74
C LYS A 84 -9.97 7.34 -4.40
N ILE A 85 -9.00 8.01 -3.78
CA ILE A 85 -8.48 7.71 -2.44
C ILE A 85 -9.57 7.93 -1.38
N GLU A 86 -10.38 8.99 -1.49
CA GLU A 86 -11.54 9.25 -0.62
C GLU A 86 -12.69 8.25 -0.86
N ALA A 87 -12.89 7.79 -2.10
CA ALA A 87 -13.86 6.73 -2.41
C ALA A 87 -13.41 5.35 -1.87
N LEU A 88 -12.11 5.06 -1.90
CA LEU A 88 -11.51 3.90 -1.22
C LEU A 88 -11.62 4.02 0.30
N ASP A 89 -11.54 5.24 0.84
CA ASP A 89 -11.71 5.56 2.27
C ASP A 89 -13.13 5.27 2.78
N ASN A 90 -14.14 5.44 1.93
CA ASN A 90 -15.54 5.13 2.25
C ASN A 90 -15.88 3.62 2.16
N SER A 91 -14.99 2.78 1.62
CA SER A 91 -15.05 1.33 1.82
C SER A 91 -14.16 0.94 3.01
N LEU A 92 -14.70 1.09 4.22
CA LEU A 92 -14.03 0.70 5.48
C LEU A 92 -13.50 -0.76 5.49
N ASP A 93 -13.84 -1.60 4.50
CA ASP A 93 -13.53 -3.03 4.42
C ASP A 93 -12.06 -3.35 4.11
N TYR A 94 -11.37 -2.54 3.29
CA TYR A 94 -10.01 -2.85 2.83
C TYR A 94 -8.91 -1.89 3.29
N ARG A 95 -9.23 -0.86 4.08
CA ARG A 95 -8.22 0.12 4.52
C ARG A 95 -7.05 -0.53 5.28
N SER A 96 -7.33 -1.49 6.15
CA SER A 96 -6.28 -2.25 6.86
C SER A 96 -5.44 -3.08 5.87
N THR A 97 -6.08 -3.76 4.93
CA THR A 97 -5.43 -4.54 3.88
C THR A 97 -4.54 -3.68 2.98
N TYR A 98 -5.02 -2.50 2.58
CA TYR A 98 -4.27 -1.53 1.77
C TYR A 98 -2.97 -1.14 2.47
N VAL A 99 -3.06 -0.78 3.75
CA VAL A 99 -1.88 -0.42 4.57
C VAL A 99 -0.94 -1.62 4.76
N MET A 100 -1.50 -2.81 5.00
CA MET A 100 -0.74 -4.05 5.15
C MET A 100 0.07 -4.38 3.90
N VAL A 101 -0.56 -4.37 2.72
CA VAL A 101 0.11 -4.63 1.43
C VAL A 101 1.20 -3.61 1.18
N LYS A 102 0.93 -2.31 1.36
CA LYS A 102 1.94 -1.26 1.18
C LYS A 102 3.16 -1.45 2.07
N ARG A 103 2.95 -1.84 3.34
CA ARG A 103 4.06 -2.12 4.26
C ARG A 103 4.86 -3.34 3.81
N HIS A 104 4.21 -4.38 3.29
CA HIS A 104 4.90 -5.58 2.79
C HIS A 104 5.69 -5.34 1.50
N GLU A 105 5.18 -4.51 0.60
CA GLU A 105 5.82 -4.20 -0.69
C GLU A 105 6.91 -3.12 -0.55
N GLY A 106 6.72 -2.15 0.36
CA GLY A 106 7.57 -0.97 0.45
C GLY A 106 7.28 0.05 -0.67
N LEU A 107 8.06 1.13 -0.69
CA LEU A 107 8.01 2.17 -1.72
C LEU A 107 9.42 2.43 -2.24
N GLU A 108 9.61 2.27 -3.55
CA GLU A 108 10.87 2.60 -4.21
C GLU A 108 10.58 3.45 -5.46
N LEU A 109 11.02 4.71 -5.45
CA LEU A 109 10.68 5.67 -6.52
C LEU A 109 11.51 5.46 -7.78
N LYS A 110 12.66 4.78 -7.67
CA LYS A 110 13.51 4.41 -8.79
C LYS A 110 13.26 2.97 -9.18
N ALA A 111 13.30 2.65 -10.48
CA ALA A 111 13.14 1.26 -10.86
C ALA A 111 14.27 0.38 -10.26
N TYR A 112 13.91 -0.79 -9.72
CA TYR A 112 14.81 -1.75 -9.09
C TYR A 112 14.56 -3.15 -9.64
N ASP A 113 15.47 -4.08 -9.38
CA ASP A 113 15.27 -5.50 -9.70
C ASP A 113 14.86 -6.18 -8.39
N ASP A 114 13.70 -6.83 -8.37
CA ASP A 114 13.17 -7.46 -7.16
C ASP A 114 13.91 -8.77 -6.83
N SER A 115 13.48 -9.46 -5.77
CA SER A 115 14.09 -10.74 -5.34
C SER A 115 13.99 -11.86 -6.38
N LYS A 116 13.17 -11.70 -7.42
CA LYS A 116 13.00 -12.62 -8.55
C LYS A 116 13.69 -12.11 -9.82
N GLY A 117 14.42 -10.99 -9.74
CA GLY A 117 15.09 -10.36 -10.89
C GLY A 117 14.15 -9.63 -11.85
N ILE A 118 12.91 -9.35 -11.42
CA ILE A 118 11.92 -8.64 -12.23
C ILE A 118 12.10 -7.13 -12.03
N ARG A 119 12.06 -6.37 -13.13
CA ARG A 119 12.14 -4.90 -13.09
C ARG A 119 10.84 -4.33 -12.49
N THR A 120 10.95 -3.61 -11.38
CA THR A 120 9.83 -3.15 -10.55
C THR A 120 10.02 -1.68 -10.15
N VAL A 121 8.93 -0.95 -9.86
CA VAL A 121 8.97 0.44 -9.36
C VAL A 121 7.76 0.72 -8.45
N GLY A 122 7.82 1.78 -7.65
CA GLY A 122 6.74 2.21 -6.79
C GLY A 122 6.47 1.21 -5.68
N ILE A 123 5.20 0.83 -5.52
CA ILE A 123 4.74 -0.15 -4.54
C ILE A 123 4.55 -1.50 -5.26
N GLY A 124 5.65 -2.16 -5.62
CA GLY A 124 5.60 -3.48 -6.26
C GLY A 124 5.06 -3.51 -7.70
N PHE A 125 5.06 -2.39 -8.44
CA PHE A 125 4.58 -2.37 -9.83
C PHE A 125 5.61 -3.02 -10.78
N ASN A 126 5.28 -4.21 -11.28
CA ASN A 126 6.09 -4.94 -12.26
C ASN A 126 6.10 -4.22 -13.62
N LEU A 127 7.27 -3.72 -14.03
CA LEU A 127 7.49 -3.02 -15.31
C LEU A 127 7.58 -3.98 -16.51
N THR A 128 7.85 -5.27 -16.32
CA THR A 128 7.95 -6.25 -17.41
C THR A 128 6.61 -6.87 -17.80
N ARG A 129 5.53 -6.58 -17.07
CA ARG A 129 4.20 -7.15 -17.34
C ARG A 129 3.54 -6.52 -18.57
N SER A 130 2.59 -7.22 -19.16
CA SER A 130 1.75 -6.68 -20.24
C SER A 130 1.01 -5.41 -19.78
N GLY A 131 1.01 -4.38 -20.64
CA GLY A 131 0.38 -3.09 -20.35
C GLY A 131 1.18 -2.15 -19.43
N ALA A 132 2.35 -2.57 -18.90
CA ALA A 132 3.18 -1.69 -18.05
C ALA A 132 3.56 -0.38 -18.75
N ARG A 133 3.93 -0.48 -20.03
CA ARG A 133 4.29 0.68 -20.85
C ARG A 133 3.17 1.71 -20.88
N ALA A 134 1.96 1.30 -21.24
CA ALA A 134 0.80 2.19 -21.31
C ALA A 134 0.47 2.81 -19.94
N ARG A 135 0.61 2.04 -18.85
CA ARG A 135 0.40 2.54 -17.48
C ARG A 135 1.41 3.63 -17.12
N ILE A 136 2.70 3.44 -17.41
CA ILE A 136 3.74 4.45 -17.15
C ILE A 136 3.54 5.69 -18.03
N GLU A 137 3.26 5.49 -19.32
CA GLU A 137 3.03 6.60 -20.26
C GLU A 137 1.77 7.41 -19.91
N SER A 138 0.73 6.79 -19.34
CA SER A 138 -0.47 7.48 -18.83
C SER A 138 -0.19 8.45 -17.67
N LEU A 139 0.95 8.28 -16.99
CA LEU A 139 1.41 9.18 -15.93
C LEU A 139 2.22 10.36 -16.48
N GLY A 140 2.38 10.47 -17.81
CA GLY A 140 3.20 11.48 -18.46
C GLY A 140 4.71 11.16 -18.45
N LEU A 141 5.08 9.89 -18.27
CA LEU A 141 6.47 9.45 -18.18
C LEU A 141 6.90 8.64 -19.41
N ASP A 142 8.18 8.71 -19.75
CA ASP A 142 8.79 7.82 -20.73
C ASP A 142 9.09 6.46 -20.07
N TYR A 143 8.39 5.42 -20.52
CA TYR A 143 8.58 4.06 -20.01
C TYR A 143 10.03 3.59 -20.06
N SER A 144 10.74 3.84 -21.17
CA SER A 144 12.12 3.38 -21.34
C SER A 144 13.06 4.10 -20.37
N LYS A 145 12.81 5.38 -20.04
CA LYS A 145 13.60 6.10 -19.03
C LYS A 145 13.34 5.61 -17.61
N VAL A 146 12.08 5.34 -17.27
CA VAL A 146 11.73 4.73 -15.96
C VAL A 146 12.35 3.34 -15.86
N TYR A 147 12.15 2.49 -16.87
CA TYR A 147 12.69 1.13 -16.91
C TYR A 147 14.20 1.12 -16.71
N ASN A 148 14.93 1.99 -17.42
CA ASN A 148 16.40 2.06 -17.34
C ASN A 148 16.92 2.90 -16.16
N LYS A 149 16.09 3.15 -15.13
CA LYS A 149 16.48 3.84 -13.89
C LYS A 149 16.99 5.28 -14.13
N LYS A 150 16.61 5.90 -15.25
CA LYS A 150 16.99 7.28 -15.63
C LYS A 150 16.04 8.34 -15.11
N VAL A 151 14.81 7.95 -14.78
CA VAL A 151 13.76 8.80 -14.22
C VAL A 151 13.14 8.07 -13.03
N GLU A 152 12.95 8.81 -11.95
CA GLU A 152 12.18 8.37 -10.78
C GLU A 152 10.72 8.79 -10.93
N ILE A 153 9.81 8.02 -10.37
CA ILE A 153 8.40 8.39 -10.27
C ILE A 153 8.16 9.19 -8.99
N THR A 154 7.10 9.98 -8.93
CA THR A 154 6.69 10.62 -7.67
C THR A 154 5.91 9.65 -6.78
N VAL A 155 5.74 10.01 -5.51
CA VAL A 155 4.90 9.25 -4.58
C VAL A 155 3.47 9.15 -5.12
N GLU A 156 2.91 10.24 -5.62
CA GLU A 156 1.55 10.26 -6.18
C GLU A 156 1.40 9.37 -7.42
N GLN A 157 2.46 9.27 -8.23
CA GLN A 157 2.49 8.35 -9.38
C GLN A 157 2.59 6.89 -8.92
N ALA A 158 3.39 6.61 -7.89
CA ALA A 158 3.47 5.28 -7.28
C ALA A 158 2.12 4.84 -6.68
N GLU A 159 1.44 5.72 -5.95
CA GLU A 159 0.11 5.46 -5.39
C GLU A 159 -0.92 5.20 -6.49
N ARG A 160 -0.90 5.96 -7.61
CA ARG A 160 -1.81 5.72 -8.73
C ARG A 160 -1.62 4.33 -9.34
N LEU A 161 -0.36 3.91 -9.55
CA LEU A 161 -0.08 2.56 -10.04
C LEU A 161 -0.56 1.49 -9.05
N PHE A 162 -0.34 1.72 -7.75
CA PHE A 162 -0.71 0.79 -6.68
C PHE A 162 -2.23 0.61 -6.56
N VAL A 163 -2.99 1.71 -6.51
CA VAL A 163 -4.45 1.68 -6.33
C VAL A 163 -5.11 0.81 -7.40
N ASP A 164 -4.73 0.97 -8.67
CA ASP A 164 -5.33 0.19 -9.75
C ASP A 164 -4.99 -1.31 -9.65
N ASP A 165 -3.78 -1.65 -9.20
CA ASP A 165 -3.38 -3.05 -8.99
C ASP A 165 -4.02 -3.67 -7.75
N PHE A 166 -4.20 -2.88 -6.70
CA PHE A 166 -4.87 -3.29 -5.49
C PHE A 166 -6.36 -3.57 -5.76
N ASP A 167 -7.05 -2.68 -6.47
CA ASP A 167 -8.45 -2.87 -6.91
C ASP A 167 -8.61 -4.16 -7.72
N ASN A 168 -7.67 -4.43 -8.63
CA ASN A 168 -7.65 -5.66 -9.42
C ASN A 168 -7.38 -6.89 -8.55
N SER A 169 -6.54 -6.76 -7.52
CA SER A 169 -6.22 -7.86 -6.60
C SER A 169 -7.42 -8.27 -5.74
N ILE A 170 -8.30 -7.32 -5.39
CA ILE A 170 -9.60 -7.62 -4.74
C ILE A 170 -10.46 -8.51 -5.65
N LYS A 171 -10.60 -8.12 -6.93
CA LYS A 171 -11.40 -8.88 -7.90
C LYS A 171 -10.83 -10.28 -8.13
N ILE A 172 -9.51 -10.40 -8.23
CA ILE A 172 -8.83 -11.70 -8.36
C ILE A 172 -9.08 -12.56 -7.11
N ALA A 173 -8.97 -11.99 -5.91
CA ALA A 173 -9.18 -12.70 -4.65
C ALA A 173 -10.63 -13.22 -4.52
N GLU A 174 -11.61 -12.36 -4.85
CA GLU A 174 -13.03 -12.74 -4.86
C GLU A 174 -13.31 -13.84 -5.88
N ASN A 175 -12.82 -13.70 -7.11
CA ASN A 175 -12.96 -14.73 -8.15
C ASN A 175 -12.26 -16.04 -7.76
N TYR A 176 -11.11 -15.94 -7.10
CA TYR A 176 -10.36 -17.09 -6.63
C TYR A 176 -11.17 -17.88 -5.61
N VAL A 177 -11.79 -17.24 -4.62
CA VAL A 177 -12.64 -17.93 -3.61
C VAL A 177 -13.99 -18.36 -4.19
N GLY A 178 -14.57 -17.56 -5.09
CA GLY A 178 -15.93 -17.68 -5.61
C GLY A 178 -16.88 -16.71 -4.90
N SER A 179 -17.67 -15.95 -5.68
CA SER A 179 -18.58 -14.92 -5.18
C SER A 179 -19.68 -15.48 -4.25
N ASP A 180 -20.03 -16.76 -4.41
CA ASP A 180 -20.95 -17.50 -3.54
C ASP A 180 -20.44 -17.66 -2.10
N LYS A 181 -19.11 -17.64 -1.91
CA LYS A 181 -18.46 -17.80 -0.60
C LYS A 181 -17.75 -16.56 -0.12
N TRP A 182 -17.31 -15.68 -1.01
CA TRP A 182 -16.54 -14.49 -0.65
C TRP A 182 -17.22 -13.66 0.43
N GLY A 183 -18.52 -13.38 0.29
CA GLY A 183 -19.29 -12.59 1.25
C GLY A 183 -19.25 -13.14 2.69
N SER A 184 -19.13 -14.46 2.86
CA SER A 184 -19.14 -15.15 4.16
C SER A 184 -17.78 -15.17 4.87
N LEU A 185 -16.69 -14.83 4.17
CA LEU A 185 -15.37 -14.81 4.80
C LEU A 185 -15.24 -13.63 5.79
N PRO A 186 -14.57 -13.83 6.93
CA PRO A 186 -14.22 -12.74 7.81
C PRO A 186 -13.38 -11.67 7.09
N ARG A 187 -13.55 -10.40 7.48
CA ARG A 187 -12.86 -9.26 6.86
C ARG A 187 -11.34 -9.45 6.80
N ASP A 188 -10.72 -9.85 7.90
CA ASP A 188 -9.26 -10.00 7.94
C ASP A 188 -8.78 -11.16 7.06
N VAL A 189 -9.58 -12.23 6.94
CA VAL A 189 -9.30 -13.36 6.05
C VAL A 189 -9.42 -12.92 4.59
N LYS A 190 -10.43 -12.12 4.22
CA LYS A 190 -10.49 -11.49 2.88
C LYS A 190 -9.23 -10.68 2.62
N GLY A 191 -8.81 -9.88 3.60
CA GLY A 191 -7.57 -9.11 3.52
C GLY A 191 -6.34 -9.96 3.24
N VAL A 192 -6.21 -11.13 3.89
CA VAL A 192 -5.14 -12.09 3.61
C VAL A 192 -5.19 -12.59 2.16
N VAL A 193 -6.37 -12.96 1.65
CA VAL A 193 -6.49 -13.44 0.26
C VAL A 193 -6.17 -12.33 -0.74
N VAL A 194 -6.56 -11.08 -0.46
CA VAL A 194 -6.20 -9.92 -1.29
C VAL A 194 -4.70 -9.65 -1.27
N ASP A 195 -4.06 -9.72 -0.12
CA ASP A 195 -2.61 -9.53 0.01
C ASP A 195 -1.83 -10.62 -0.75
N MET A 196 -2.24 -11.89 -0.61
CA MET A 196 -1.69 -12.99 -1.41
C MET A 196 -1.94 -12.80 -2.90
N SER A 197 -3.14 -12.35 -3.29
CA SER A 197 -3.50 -12.04 -4.68
C SER A 197 -2.58 -10.98 -5.29
N TYR A 198 -2.28 -9.91 -4.56
CA TYR A 198 -1.34 -8.88 -4.99
C TYR A 198 0.07 -9.44 -5.23
N ASN A 199 0.55 -10.27 -4.29
CA ASN A 199 1.91 -10.82 -4.36
C ASN A 199 2.11 -11.89 -5.44
N LEU A 200 1.12 -12.75 -5.62
CA LEU A 200 1.21 -13.95 -6.46
C LEU A 200 0.66 -13.72 -7.87
N GLY A 201 -0.33 -12.84 -8.01
CA GLY A 201 -1.17 -12.74 -9.19
C GLY A 201 -2.09 -13.96 -9.37
N PRO A 202 -2.99 -13.91 -10.37
CA PRO A 202 -4.10 -14.86 -10.50
C PRO A 202 -3.63 -16.29 -10.77
N THR A 203 -2.61 -16.46 -11.61
CA THR A 203 -2.12 -17.79 -12.03
C THR A 203 -1.48 -18.55 -10.87
N LYS A 204 -0.63 -17.90 -10.08
CA LYS A 204 0.03 -18.56 -8.95
C LYS A 204 -0.93 -18.76 -7.79
N LEU A 205 -1.81 -17.79 -7.52
CA LEU A 205 -2.85 -17.93 -6.51
C LEU A 205 -3.78 -19.12 -6.82
N ALA A 206 -4.16 -19.33 -8.08
CA ALA A 206 -4.98 -20.47 -8.49
C ALA A 206 -4.35 -21.84 -8.19
N GLY A 207 -3.03 -21.90 -7.95
CA GLY A 207 -2.33 -23.11 -7.53
C GLY A 207 -2.66 -23.56 -6.10
N PHE A 208 -3.16 -22.66 -5.24
CA PHE A 208 -3.46 -22.91 -3.83
C PHE A 208 -4.80 -23.64 -3.62
N LYS A 209 -5.03 -24.73 -4.37
CA LYS A 209 -6.33 -25.40 -4.47
C LYS A 209 -6.92 -25.84 -3.13
N LYS A 210 -6.09 -26.39 -2.24
CA LYS A 210 -6.52 -26.87 -0.92
C LYS A 210 -6.81 -25.71 0.04
N PHE A 211 -5.98 -24.67 0.04
CA PHE A 211 -6.27 -23.42 0.74
C PHE A 211 -7.60 -22.81 0.30
N ARG A 212 -7.87 -22.76 -1.01
CA ARG A 212 -9.17 -22.32 -1.54
C ARG A 212 -10.32 -23.14 -0.98
N GLU A 213 -10.20 -24.47 -1.02
CA GLU A 213 -11.26 -25.36 -0.55
C GLU A 213 -11.54 -25.13 0.94
N ALA A 214 -10.48 -25.06 1.76
CA ALA A 214 -10.59 -24.79 3.19
C ALA A 214 -11.24 -23.42 3.49
N LEU A 215 -10.91 -22.37 2.71
CA LEU A 215 -11.60 -21.08 2.81
C LEU A 215 -13.10 -21.21 2.50
N ARG A 216 -13.47 -21.93 1.44
CA ARG A 216 -14.88 -22.08 1.00
C ARG A 216 -15.73 -22.88 1.99
N THR A 217 -15.12 -23.78 2.74
CA THR A 217 -15.78 -24.58 3.80
C THR A 217 -15.69 -23.94 5.18
N GLY A 218 -14.94 -22.83 5.33
CA GLY A 218 -14.74 -22.15 6.62
C GLY A 218 -13.74 -22.87 7.54
N ASP A 219 -13.00 -23.86 7.05
CA ASP A 219 -11.95 -24.55 7.79
C ASP A 219 -10.65 -23.71 7.82
N PHE A 220 -10.64 -22.67 8.67
CA PHE A 220 -9.50 -21.77 8.76
C PHE A 220 -8.24 -22.44 9.31
N LYS A 221 -8.38 -23.56 10.04
CA LYS A 221 -7.23 -24.31 10.53
C LYS A 221 -6.50 -24.93 9.35
N SER A 222 -7.22 -25.69 8.53
CA SER A 222 -6.66 -26.28 7.31
C SER A 222 -6.20 -25.19 6.35
N ALA A 223 -6.94 -24.08 6.23
CA ALA A 223 -6.54 -22.97 5.37
C ALA A 223 -5.15 -22.41 5.76
N ALA A 224 -4.92 -22.19 7.05
CA ALA A 224 -3.61 -21.74 7.53
C ALA A 224 -2.52 -22.79 7.33
N ASP A 225 -2.82 -24.07 7.56
CA ASP A 225 -1.84 -25.15 7.37
C ASP A 225 -1.45 -25.28 5.88
N GLU A 226 -2.39 -25.11 4.95
CA GLU A 226 -2.14 -25.08 3.50
C GLU A 226 -1.38 -23.83 3.03
N MET A 227 -1.49 -22.69 3.74
CA MET A 227 -0.62 -21.54 3.49
C MET A 227 0.83 -21.84 3.89
N VAL A 228 1.04 -22.55 5.00
CA VAL A 228 2.37 -22.95 5.48
C VAL A 228 2.98 -24.02 4.58
N ASP A 229 2.19 -24.98 4.10
CA ASP A 229 2.59 -26.02 3.15
C ASP A 229 2.68 -25.50 1.71
N SER A 230 3.39 -24.39 1.51
CA SER A 230 3.59 -23.78 0.20
C SER A 230 4.99 -23.19 0.07
N GLU A 231 5.55 -23.22 -1.15
CA GLU A 231 6.82 -22.54 -1.43
C GLU A 231 6.76 -21.04 -1.14
N TRP A 232 5.59 -20.44 -1.37
CA TRP A 232 5.32 -19.04 -1.09
C TRP A 232 5.65 -18.68 0.36
N TYR A 233 5.31 -19.56 1.32
CA TYR A 233 5.56 -19.33 2.74
C TYR A 233 7.04 -19.03 3.03
N GLY A 234 7.94 -19.80 2.43
CA GLY A 234 9.39 -19.59 2.55
C GLY A 234 9.88 -18.39 1.75
N GLN A 235 9.33 -18.15 0.56
CA GLN A 235 9.78 -17.09 -0.36
C GLN A 235 9.53 -15.67 0.16
N VAL A 236 8.43 -15.44 0.91
CA VAL A 236 8.04 -14.09 1.36
C VAL A 236 8.37 -13.79 2.82
N GLY A 237 9.02 -14.72 3.52
CA GLY A 237 9.59 -14.50 4.85
C GLY A 237 8.56 -14.13 5.92
N ASN A 238 8.71 -12.96 6.55
CA ASN A 238 7.84 -12.56 7.66
C ASN A 238 6.40 -12.24 7.23
N ARG A 239 6.18 -11.85 5.96
CA ARG A 239 4.85 -11.58 5.41
C ARG A 239 3.94 -12.80 5.57
N SER A 240 4.40 -13.98 5.16
CA SER A 240 3.60 -15.19 5.23
C SER A 240 3.25 -15.58 6.66
N LYS A 241 4.20 -15.43 7.60
CA LYS A 241 3.97 -15.68 9.04
C LYS A 241 2.86 -14.81 9.61
N GLU A 242 2.87 -13.52 9.27
CA GLU A 242 1.84 -12.58 9.73
C GLU A 242 0.46 -12.95 9.16
N LEU A 243 0.38 -13.19 7.85
CA LEU A 243 -0.87 -13.58 7.20
C LEU A 243 -1.42 -14.91 7.73
N VAL A 244 -0.56 -15.91 7.94
CA VAL A 244 -0.94 -17.19 8.56
C VAL A 244 -1.45 -16.97 9.99
N GLY A 245 -0.81 -16.08 10.76
CA GLY A 245 -1.26 -15.72 12.10
C GLY A 245 -2.69 -15.17 12.12
N ILE A 246 -3.04 -14.31 11.15
CA ILE A 246 -4.41 -13.79 10.98
C ILE A 246 -5.39 -14.94 10.76
N VAL A 247 -5.12 -15.83 9.80
CA VAL A 247 -6.03 -16.94 9.46
C VAL A 247 -6.17 -17.93 10.64
N ARG A 248 -5.07 -18.27 11.31
CA ARG A 248 -5.10 -19.14 12.51
C ARG A 248 -5.95 -18.56 13.64
N GLY A 249 -6.00 -17.24 13.79
CA GLY A 249 -6.82 -16.56 14.81
C GLY A 249 -8.33 -16.79 14.65
N TYR A 250 -8.78 -17.25 13.48
CA TYR A 250 -10.17 -17.64 13.21
C TYR A 250 -10.43 -19.15 13.40
N SER A 251 -9.39 -19.96 13.65
CA SER A 251 -9.52 -21.40 13.92
C SER A 251 -9.94 -21.72 15.36
N THR A 252 -9.84 -20.75 16.26
CA THR A 252 -10.04 -20.91 17.70
C THR A 252 -11.34 -20.27 18.20
N ARG A 253 -12.26 -19.93 17.30
CA ARG A 253 -13.52 -19.24 17.61
C ARG A 253 -14.72 -20.14 17.38
#